data_AF-A0A9J6GAW7-F1
#
_entry.id   AF-A0A9J6GAW7-F1
#
_cell.length_a   1.000
_cell.length_b   1.000
_cell.length_c   1.000
_cell.angle_alpha   90.00
_cell.angle_beta   90.00
_cell.angle_gamma   90.00
#
_symmetry.space_group_name_H-M   'P 1'
#
loop_
_entity.id
_entity.type
_entity.pdbx_description
1 polymer ?
#
loop_
_entity_poly.entity_id
_entity_poly.type
_entity_poly.pdbx_seq_one_letter_code
_entity_poly.pdbx_strand_id
1 'polypeptide(L)' 'MFSVWAQLDALPEVVKAVGDRCEVYMDGGIRSGTDVVKALSLGARAVFMGRPIVCGLAYKVSST' A
#
# COMPACT_ATOMS: atom_id res chain seq x y z
N MET A 1 21.52 13.89 -1.78
CA MET A 1 20.10 14.26 -2.00
C MET A 1 19.52 13.24 -2.97
N PHE A 2 19.14 12.06 -2.45
CA PHE A 2 18.45 11.03 -3.24
C PHE A 2 17.18 10.69 -2.48
N SER A 3 16.03 11.20 -2.93
CA SER A 3 14.72 10.76 -2.46
C SER A 3 14.19 9.79 -3.49
N VAL A 4 13.80 8.59 -3.05
CA VAL A 4 13.02 7.67 -3.88
C VAL A 4 11.56 8.10 -3.90
N TRP A 5 10.84 7.66 -4.94
CA TRP A 5 9.40 7.92 -5.07
C TRP A 5 8.62 7.25 -3.95
N ALA A 6 7.51 7.87 -3.53
CA ALA A 6 6.53 7.20 -2.70
C ALA A 6 5.84 6.10 -3.51
N GLN A 7 5.42 5.03 -2.84
CA GLN A 7 4.87 3.84 -3.51
C GLN A 7 3.60 4.16 -4.29
N LEU A 8 2.76 5.08 -3.79
CA LEU A 8 1.53 5.50 -4.47
C LEU A 8 1.83 6.25 -5.78
N ASP A 9 2.93 7.02 -5.83
CA ASP A 9 3.34 7.79 -7.00
C ASP A 9 3.99 6.90 -8.07
N ALA A 10 4.70 5.86 -7.64
CA ALA A 10 5.33 4.89 -8.54
C ALA A 10 4.33 3.86 -9.13
N LEU A 11 3.20 3.63 -8.45
CA LEU A 11 2.23 2.59 -8.79
C LEU A 11 1.70 2.67 -10.24
N PRO A 12 1.32 3.84 -10.80
CA PRO A 12 0.74 3.90 -12.14
C PRO A 12 1.73 3.48 -13.23
N GLU A 13 3.01 3.81 -13.07
CA GLU A 13 4.06 3.41 -14.01
C GLU A 13 4.23 1.88 -14.02
N VAL A 14 4.23 1.26 -12.83
CA VAL A 14 4.33 -0.20 -12.68
C VAL A 14 3.11 -0.89 -13.30
N VAL A 15 1.89 -0.43 -12.99
CA VAL A 15 0.65 -1.00 -13.56
C VAL A 15 0.66 -0.92 -15.08
N LYS A 16 1.05 0.23 -15.64
CA LYS A 16 1.17 0.41 -17.08
C LYS A 16 2.21 -0.52 -17.69
N ALA A 17 3.37 -0.67 -17.06
CA ALA A 17 4.42 -1.54 -17.53
C ALA A 17 3.99 -3.01 -17.52
N VAL A 18 3.27 -3.45 -16.48
CA VAL A 18 2.79 -4.84 -16.31
C VAL A 18 1.68 -5.20 -17.30
N GLY A 19 0.69 -4.32 -17.49
CA GLY A 19 -0.50 -4.63 -18.28
C GLY A 19 -1.27 -5.84 -17.72
N ASP A 20 -1.76 -6.71 -18.60
CA ASP A 20 -2.59 -7.87 -18.20
C ASP A 20 -1.77 -9.12 -17.83
N ARG A 21 -0.45 -8.98 -17.64
CA ARG A 21 0.43 -10.14 -17.44
C ARG A 21 0.35 -10.74 -16.03
N CYS A 22 0.05 -9.92 -15.03
CA CYS A 22 -0.17 -10.36 -13.65
C CYS A 22 -0.91 -9.29 -12.84
N GLU A 23 -1.44 -9.71 -11.69
CA GLU A 23 -2.02 -8.79 -10.71
C GLU A 23 -0.92 -7.96 -10.03
N VAL A 24 -1.17 -6.66 -9.89
CA VAL A 24 -0.28 -5.74 -9.18
C VAL A 24 -0.83 -5.48 -7.78
N TYR A 25 0.02 -5.62 -6.77
CA TYR A 25 -0.30 -5.33 -5.37
C TYR A 25 0.59 -4.21 -4.85
N MET A 26 0.13 -3.48 -3.83
CA MET A 26 0.88 -2.36 -3.23
C MET A 26 0.99 -2.48 -1.71
N ASP A 27 2.16 -2.16 -1.14
CA ASP A 27 2.34 -1.85 0.27
C ASP A 27 3.09 -0.52 0.41
N GLY A 28 3.02 0.07 1.60
CA GLY A 28 3.75 1.28 1.94
C GLY A 28 2.81 2.47 2.11
N GLY A 29 2.72 2.97 3.34
CA GLY A 29 2.04 4.25 3.61
C GLY A 29 0.52 4.19 3.74
N ILE A 30 -0.13 3.03 3.61
CA ILE A 30 -1.59 2.89 3.81
C ILE A 30 -1.95 3.17 5.28
N ARG A 31 -2.82 4.17 5.50
CA ARG A 31 -3.25 4.60 6.86
C ARG A 31 -4.74 4.82 7.01
N SER A 32 -5.44 5.01 5.90
CA SER A 32 -6.87 5.29 5.88
C SER A 32 -7.54 4.57 4.72
N GLY A 33 -8.87 4.45 4.77
CA GLY A 33 -9.65 3.85 3.67
C GLY A 33 -9.51 4.62 2.35
N THR A 34 -9.25 5.92 2.38
CA THR A 34 -9.05 6.72 1.17
C THR A 34 -7.73 6.38 0.47
N ASP A 35 -6.68 5.99 1.22
CA ASP A 35 -5.43 5.50 0.64
C ASP A 35 -5.65 4.19 -0.12
N VAL A 36 -6.47 3.29 0.45
CA VAL A 36 -6.87 2.04 -0.20
C VAL A 36 -7.62 2.32 -1.49
N VAL A 37 -8.65 3.18 -1.44
CA VAL A 37 -9.45 3.52 -2.63
C VAL A 37 -8.58 4.15 -3.71
N LYS A 38 -7.65 5.04 -3.36
CA LYS A 38 -6.69 5.62 -4.32
C LYS A 38 -5.82 4.55 -4.97
N ALA A 39 -5.20 3.67 -4.20
CA ALA A 39 -4.35 2.60 -4.74
C ALA A 39 -5.14 1.67 -5.69
N LEU A 40 -6.35 1.28 -5.31
CA LEU A 40 -7.23 0.46 -6.16
C LEU A 40 -7.60 1.21 -7.45
N SER A 41 -7.92 2.51 -7.34
CA SER A 41 -8.25 3.36 -8.50
C SER A 41 -7.06 3.54 -9.46
N LEU A 42 -5.83 3.42 -8.96
CA LEU A 42 -4.60 3.48 -9.74
C LEU A 42 -4.20 2.10 -10.34
N GLY A 43 -5.00 1.06 -10.12
CA GLY A 43 -4.82 -0.25 -10.76
C GLY A 43 -4.19 -1.33 -9.88
N ALA A 44 -3.99 -1.07 -8.58
CA ALA A 44 -3.66 -2.15 -7.65
C ALA A 44 -4.87 -3.09 -7.47
N ARG A 45 -4.62 -4.39 -7.40
CA ARG A 45 -5.61 -5.43 -7.09
C ARG A 45 -6.00 -5.42 -5.61
N ALA A 46 -5.02 -5.25 -4.75
CA ALA A 46 -5.19 -5.08 -3.31
C ALA A 46 -3.98 -4.37 -2.71
N VAL A 47 -4.12 -3.94 -1.45
CA VAL A 47 -3.04 -3.34 -0.68
C VAL A 47 -2.74 -4.13 0.58
N PHE A 48 -1.48 -4.11 1.02
CA PHE A 48 -1.05 -4.69 2.28
C PHE A 48 -0.90 -3.62 3.37
N MET A 49 -0.92 -4.08 4.63
CA MET A 49 -0.69 -3.24 5.80
C MET A 49 0.37 -3.88 6.69
N GLY A 50 1.52 -3.20 6.84
CA GLY A 50 2.57 -3.59 7.78
C GLY A 50 2.35 -3.00 9.19
N ARG A 51 2.98 -1.85 9.45
CA ARG A 51 3.01 -1.20 10.79
C ARG A 51 1.65 -1.11 11.50
N PRO A 52 0.54 -0.73 10.84
CA PRO A 52 -0.76 -0.65 11.51
C PRO A 52 -1.19 -1.96 12.21
N ILE A 53 -0.91 -3.12 11.59
CA ILE A 53 -1.26 -4.42 12.15
C ILE A 53 -0.45 -4.71 13.42
N VAL A 54 0.86 -4.48 13.37
CA VAL A 54 1.77 -4.69 14.52
C VAL A 54 1.45 -3.72 15.66
N CYS A 55 1.17 -2.45 15.35
CA CYS A 55 0.78 -1.46 16.37
C CYS A 55 -0.55 -1.84 17.05
N GLY A 56 -1.53 -2.34 16.29
CA GLY A 56 -2.79 -2.82 16.85
C GLY A 56 -2.62 -4.03 17.77
N LEU A 57 -1.76 -4.98 17.39
CA LEU A 57 -1.41 -6.12 18.23
C LEU A 57 -0.76 -5.68 19.54
N ALA A 58 0.26 -4.83 19.47
CA ALA A 58 0.96 -4.32 20.65
C ALA A 58 0.01 -3.56 21.60
N TYR A 59 -0.88 -2.73 21.06
CA TYR A 59 -1.88 -2.01 21.86
C TYR A 59 -2.78 -2.96 22.66
N LYS A 60 -3.30 -4.01 21.99
CA LYS A 60 -4.20 -4.97 22.65
C LYS A 60 -3.48 -5.81 23.71
N VAL A 61 -2.24 -6.22 23.44
CA VAL A 61 -1.41 -6.99 24.39
C VAL A 61 -1.09 -6.15 25.63
N SER A 62 -0.75 -4.86 25.47
CA SER A 62 -0.47 -3.97 26.61
C SER A 62 -1.72 -3.57 27.41
N SER A 63 -2.92 -3.86 26.91
CA SER A 63 -4.20 -3.51 27.54
C SER A 63 -4.87 -4.70 28.24
N THR A 64 -4.18 -5.84 28.34
CA THR A 64 -4.62 -7.07 29.02
C THR A 64 -3.70 -7.33 30.21
#